data_AF-A0A9D5HM06-F1
#
_entry.id   AF-A0A9D5HM06-F1
#
_cell.length_a   1.000
_cell.length_b   1.000
_cell.length_c   1.000
_cell.angle_alpha   90.00
_cell.angle_beta   90.00
_cell.angle_gamma   90.00
#
_symmetry.space_group_name_H-M   'P 1'
#
loop_
_entity.id
_entity.type
_entity.pdbx_description
1 polymer ?
#
loop_
_entity_poly.entity_id
_entity_poly.type
_entity_poly.pdbx_seq_one_letter_code
_entity_poly.pdbx_strand_id
1 'polypeptide(L)'
;MSLRQVQRRSAALLRDSGLLQALRTEIAHELSSPPSSPPQSLQVGDVVGGFVLECDDPKTQDVFLRKSNGEEVAVSAKLGPSFFGEENTMSWDVRMKVCVKRPKSEPFLHFDCSVFAREGFGSDFRIRSVAYHSSQGSLEASKYRGPEFRTLDPNLQGSLKEYLVARGIGAELTNFLHKHLHLKEQNQYVNWLQMMENLFAKDT
;
A
#
# COMPACT_ATOMS: atom_id res chain seq x y z
N MET A 1 20.36 17.21 -43.89
CA MET A 1 18.99 17.29 -43.34
C MET A 1 19.03 18.16 -42.08
N SER A 2 18.18 19.17 -41.96
CA SER A 2 18.20 20.10 -40.81
C SER A 2 17.56 19.47 -39.57
N LEU A 3 18.12 19.71 -38.37
CA LEU A 3 17.54 19.29 -37.07
C LEU A 3 16.07 19.72 -36.92
N ARG A 4 15.68 20.86 -37.50
CA ARG A 4 14.30 21.35 -37.52
C ARG A 4 13.36 20.48 -38.37
N GLN A 5 13.87 19.80 -39.42
CA GLN A 5 13.10 18.86 -40.24
C GLN A 5 12.94 17.50 -39.56
N VAL A 6 13.93 17.07 -38.78
CA VAL A 6 13.85 15.84 -37.97
C VAL A 6 12.84 16.00 -36.84
N GLN A 7 12.85 17.13 -36.13
CA GLN A 7 11.87 17.45 -35.08
C GLN A 7 10.43 17.56 -35.61
N ARG A 8 10.23 18.14 -36.81
CA ARG A 8 8.90 18.20 -37.45
C ARG A 8 8.41 16.83 -37.92
N ARG A 9 9.31 15.95 -38.37
CA ARG A 9 8.97 14.58 -38.76
C ARG A 9 8.67 13.68 -37.56
N SER A 10 9.41 13.82 -36.46
CA SER A 10 9.11 13.11 -35.22
C SER A 10 7.79 13.59 -34.61
N ALA A 11 7.51 14.89 -34.61
CA ALA A 11 6.22 15.44 -34.18
C ALA A 11 5.04 14.99 -35.08
N ALA A 12 5.27 14.78 -36.37
CA ALA A 12 4.26 14.26 -37.28
C ALA A 12 4.02 12.74 -37.14
N LEU A 13 5.03 11.97 -36.70
CA LEU A 13 4.92 10.55 -36.34
C LEU A 13 4.28 10.33 -34.96
N LEU A 14 4.37 11.32 -34.06
CA LEU A 14 3.75 11.33 -32.73
C LEU A 14 2.24 11.63 -32.73
N ARG A 15 1.61 11.86 -33.89
CA ARG A 15 0.15 11.97 -34.03
C ARG A 15 -0.48 10.59 -33.97
N ASP A 16 -0.28 9.93 -32.85
CA ASP A 16 -0.54 8.50 -32.69
C ASP A 16 -1.99 8.28 -32.25
N SER A 17 -2.90 8.26 -33.24
CA SER A 17 -4.31 7.89 -33.01
C SER A 17 -4.47 6.52 -32.33
N GLY A 18 -3.50 5.62 -32.48
CA GLY A 18 -3.50 4.29 -31.89
C GLY A 18 -3.35 4.29 -30.37
N LEU A 19 -2.49 5.17 -29.81
CA LEU A 19 -2.31 5.26 -28.36
C LEU A 19 -3.57 5.81 -27.68
N LEU A 20 -4.16 6.88 -28.23
CA LEU A 20 -5.39 7.45 -27.68
C LEU A 20 -6.55 6.44 -27.75
N GLN A 21 -6.64 5.67 -28.84
CA GLN A 21 -7.61 4.58 -28.96
C GLN A 21 -7.36 3.49 -27.92
N ALA A 22 -6.12 3.05 -27.73
CA ALA A 22 -5.76 2.04 -26.73
C ALA A 22 -6.09 2.48 -25.30
N LEU A 23 -5.81 3.73 -24.95
CA LEU A 23 -6.16 4.30 -23.64
C LEU A 23 -7.68 4.30 -23.42
N ARG A 24 -8.45 4.69 -24.43
CA ARG A 24 -9.92 4.70 -24.35
C ARG A 24 -10.50 3.29 -24.23
N THR A 25 -9.96 2.32 -24.96
CA THR A 25 -10.40 0.93 -24.84
C THR A 25 -10.09 0.35 -23.46
N GLU A 26 -8.92 0.67 -22.90
CA GLU A 26 -8.54 0.22 -21.56
C GLU A 26 -9.41 0.86 -20.48
N ILE A 27 -9.63 2.19 -20.53
CA ILE A 27 -10.52 2.88 -19.60
C ILE A 27 -11.94 2.29 -19.67
N ALA A 28 -12.46 2.03 -20.87
CA ALA A 28 -13.78 1.42 -21.03
C ALA A 28 -13.83 -0.01 -20.46
N HIS A 29 -12.77 -0.79 -20.66
CA HIS A 29 -12.65 -2.13 -20.08
C HIS A 29 -12.71 -2.09 -18.54
N GLU A 30 -11.89 -1.26 -17.91
CA GLU A 30 -11.83 -1.13 -16.45
C GLU A 30 -13.15 -0.61 -15.85
N LEU A 31 -13.83 0.34 -16.53
CA LEU A 31 -15.13 0.86 -16.07
C LEU A 31 -16.28 -0.13 -16.26
N SER A 32 -16.17 -1.06 -17.22
CA SER A 32 -17.18 -2.09 -17.48
C SER A 32 -17.14 -3.25 -16.47
N SER A 33 -16.01 -3.40 -15.77
CA SER A 33 -15.77 -4.44 -14.76
C SER A 33 -15.47 -3.84 -13.39
N PRO A 34 -16.44 -3.12 -12.77
CA PRO A 34 -16.22 -2.53 -11.46
C PRO A 34 -15.95 -3.62 -10.41
N PRO A 35 -15.15 -3.33 -9.37
CA PRO A 35 -14.93 -4.27 -8.29
C PRO A 35 -16.27 -4.67 -7.65
N SER A 36 -16.41 -5.96 -7.36
CA SER A 36 -17.66 -6.62 -6.96
C SER A 36 -18.24 -6.15 -5.61
N SER A 37 -17.53 -5.28 -4.90
CA SER A 37 -18.05 -4.57 -3.73
C SER A 37 -17.67 -3.09 -3.81
N PRO A 38 -18.64 -2.16 -3.82
CA PRO A 38 -18.32 -0.74 -3.69
C PRO A 38 -17.64 -0.49 -2.33
N PRO A 39 -16.63 0.39 -2.25
CA PRO A 39 -16.02 0.74 -0.98
C PRO A 39 -17.07 1.30 -0.02
N GLN A 40 -16.90 0.99 1.27
CA GLN A 40 -17.30 1.96 2.28
C GLN A 40 -16.45 3.21 2.05
N SER A 41 -17.09 4.32 1.73
CA SER A 41 -16.43 5.61 1.50
C SER A 41 -15.88 6.13 2.83
N LEU A 42 -14.76 5.56 3.28
CA LEU A 42 -14.12 5.97 4.52
C LEU A 42 -13.50 7.35 4.31
N GLN A 43 -13.76 8.22 5.27
CA GLN A 43 -13.19 9.55 5.35
C GLN A 43 -12.10 9.57 6.41
N VAL A 44 -11.18 10.52 6.28
CA VAL A 44 -10.22 10.81 7.35
C VAL A 44 -11.00 11.11 8.64
N GLY A 45 -10.67 10.39 9.71
CA GLY A 45 -11.39 10.41 10.99
C GLY A 45 -12.21 9.16 11.28
N ASP A 46 -12.50 8.32 10.27
CA ASP A 46 -13.23 7.08 10.48
C ASP A 46 -12.40 6.04 11.24
N VAL A 47 -13.10 5.18 11.98
CA VAL A 47 -12.49 4.17 12.86
C VAL A 47 -12.58 2.78 12.25
N VAL A 48 -11.43 2.11 12.14
CA VAL A 48 -11.30 0.72 11.68
C VAL A 48 -10.50 -0.09 12.70
N GLY A 49 -11.07 -1.14 13.29
CA GLY A 49 -10.36 -1.95 14.30
C GLY A 49 -9.88 -1.16 15.53
N GLY A 50 -10.54 -0.03 15.82
CA GLY A 50 -10.12 0.91 16.85
C GLY A 50 -8.96 1.84 16.46
N PHE A 51 -8.58 1.89 15.18
CA PHE A 51 -7.64 2.86 14.64
C PHE A 51 -8.39 3.95 13.87
N VAL A 52 -8.00 5.20 14.07
CA VAL A 52 -8.48 6.35 13.32
C VAL A 52 -7.68 6.46 12.02
N LEU A 53 -8.36 6.54 10.88
CA LEU A 53 -7.75 6.82 9.59
C LEU A 53 -7.28 8.28 9.55
N GLU A 54 -5.99 8.53 9.46
CA GLU A 54 -5.42 9.89 9.47
C GLU A 54 -5.10 10.43 8.08
N CYS A 55 -4.68 9.56 7.17
CA CYS A 55 -4.33 9.97 5.82
C CYS A 55 -4.61 8.85 4.83
N ASP A 56 -5.32 9.22 3.77
CA ASP A 56 -5.63 8.39 2.61
C ASP A 56 -5.72 9.27 1.35
N ASP A 57 -4.63 9.96 1.02
CA ASP A 57 -4.60 10.84 -0.15
C ASP A 57 -4.64 9.97 -1.44
N PRO A 58 -5.55 10.24 -2.39
CA PRO A 58 -5.60 9.52 -3.67
C PRO A 58 -4.33 9.67 -4.52
N LYS A 59 -3.44 10.63 -4.23
CA LYS A 59 -2.15 10.82 -4.92
C LYS A 59 -1.00 10.04 -4.28
N THR A 60 -1.16 9.56 -3.05
CA THR A 60 -0.14 8.76 -2.36
C THR A 60 -0.53 7.29 -2.35
N GLN A 61 0.44 6.38 -2.34
CA GLN A 61 0.16 4.94 -2.24
C GLN A 61 -0.10 4.50 -0.79
N ASP A 62 0.47 5.22 0.18
CA ASP A 62 0.38 4.85 1.58
C ASP A 62 -0.93 5.32 2.22
N VAL A 63 -1.45 4.53 3.16
CA VAL A 63 -2.50 4.90 4.12
C VAL A 63 -1.91 4.92 5.53
N PHE A 64 -2.39 5.83 6.36
CA PHE A 64 -1.92 6.00 7.74
C PHE A 64 -3.07 5.89 8.73
N LEU A 65 -2.93 5.02 9.71
CA LEU A 65 -3.89 4.86 10.81
C LEU A 65 -3.19 5.01 12.16
N ARG A 66 -3.90 5.59 13.13
CA ARG A 66 -3.38 5.80 14.49
C ARG A 66 -4.36 5.34 15.55
N LYS A 67 -3.84 4.81 16.64
CA LYS A 67 -4.58 4.45 17.85
C LYS A 67 -3.84 4.93 19.08
N SER A 68 -4.55 5.57 20.01
CA SER A 68 -4.01 6.13 21.24
C SER A 68 -4.85 5.68 22.45
N ASN A 69 -4.62 4.45 22.90
CA ASN A 69 -5.33 3.87 24.06
C ASN A 69 -4.35 3.50 25.19
N GLY A 70 -3.68 4.51 25.74
CA GLY A 70 -2.64 4.31 26.76
C GLY A 70 -1.29 3.85 26.20
N GLU A 71 -1.21 3.43 24.94
CA GLU A 71 0.00 3.38 24.12
C GLU A 71 -0.31 4.02 22.76
N GLU A 72 0.70 4.55 22.08
CA GLU A 72 0.56 5.10 20.75
C GLU A 72 0.98 4.05 19.72
N VAL A 73 0.02 3.63 18.89
CA VAL A 73 0.23 2.69 17.79
C VAL A 73 -0.06 3.40 16.48
N ALA A 74 0.96 3.46 15.61
CA ALA A 74 0.83 4.01 14.27
C ALA A 74 1.04 2.90 13.24
N VAL A 75 0.17 2.87 12.22
CA VAL A 75 0.20 1.90 11.13
C VAL A 75 0.33 2.67 9.83
N SER A 76 1.30 2.31 9.02
CA SER A 76 1.44 2.80 7.64
C SER A 76 1.40 1.59 6.71
N ALA A 77 0.56 1.62 5.68
CA ALA A 77 0.41 0.48 4.78
C ALA A 77 0.30 0.92 3.32
N LYS A 78 0.83 0.10 2.42
CA LYS A 78 0.65 0.23 0.98
C LYS A 78 0.65 -1.11 0.29
N LEU A 79 0.18 -1.13 -0.93
CA LEU A 79 0.32 -2.31 -1.78
C LEU A 79 1.81 -2.63 -1.99
N GLY A 80 2.16 -3.89 -1.77
CA GLY A 80 3.48 -4.42 -2.07
C GLY A 80 3.66 -4.61 -3.58
N PRO A 81 4.91 -4.83 -4.03
CA PRO A 81 5.15 -5.15 -5.42
C PRO A 81 4.43 -6.45 -5.77
N SER A 82 3.88 -6.49 -6.98
CA SER A 82 3.25 -7.68 -7.52
C SER A 82 4.29 -8.79 -7.67
N PHE A 83 4.04 -9.93 -7.05
CA PHE A 83 4.82 -11.14 -7.29
C PHE A 83 3.98 -12.11 -8.11
N PHE A 84 4.57 -12.66 -9.16
CA PHE A 84 4.01 -13.85 -9.81
C PHE A 84 4.27 -15.03 -8.90
N GLY A 85 3.21 -15.61 -8.34
CA GLY A 85 3.31 -16.89 -7.65
C GLY A 85 3.68 -18.02 -8.60
N GLU A 86 4.10 -19.16 -8.06
CA GLU A 86 4.42 -20.37 -8.84
C GLU A 86 3.24 -20.85 -9.71
N GLU A 87 2.01 -20.49 -9.35
CA GLU A 87 0.77 -20.81 -10.08
C GLU A 87 0.29 -19.69 -11.02
N ASN A 88 1.15 -18.73 -11.38
CA ASN A 88 0.80 -17.58 -12.22
C ASN A 88 -0.34 -16.70 -11.64
N THR A 89 -0.64 -16.87 -10.35
CA THR A 89 -1.55 -16.02 -9.59
C THR A 89 -0.77 -14.81 -9.08
N MET A 90 -1.26 -13.63 -9.44
CA MET A 90 -0.63 -12.36 -9.05
C MET A 90 -1.09 -12.04 -7.62
N SER A 91 -0.22 -12.30 -6.64
CA SER A 91 -0.52 -12.03 -5.23
C SER A 91 0.00 -10.64 -4.87
N TRP A 92 -0.92 -9.72 -4.62
CA TRP A 92 -0.58 -8.37 -4.14
C TRP A 92 -0.69 -8.31 -2.63
N ASP A 93 0.40 -8.71 -1.97
CA ASP A 93 0.53 -8.57 -0.52
C ASP A 93 0.60 -7.08 -0.15
N VAL A 94 -0.05 -6.71 0.94
CA VAL A 94 0.08 -5.37 1.50
C VAL A 94 1.32 -5.31 2.40
N ARG A 95 2.19 -4.32 2.18
CA ARG A 95 3.29 -3.98 3.10
C ARG A 95 2.77 -3.06 4.18
N MET A 96 2.81 -3.54 5.42
CA MET A 96 2.34 -2.81 6.59
C MET A 96 3.52 -2.60 7.56
N LYS A 97 3.75 -1.36 7.94
CA LYS A 97 4.68 -0.97 9.00
C LYS A 97 3.90 -0.57 10.24
N VAL A 98 4.29 -1.12 11.39
CA VAL A 98 3.66 -0.82 12.68
C VAL A 98 4.70 -0.23 13.62
N CYS A 99 4.43 0.96 14.15
CA CYS A 99 5.22 1.58 15.19
C CYS A 99 4.43 1.56 16.50
N VAL A 100 5.05 1.05 17.56
CA VAL A 100 4.47 1.03 18.91
C VAL A 100 5.35 1.84 19.85
N LYS A 101 4.77 2.84 20.47
CA LYS A 101 5.43 3.76 21.40
C LYS A 101 4.67 3.82 22.71
N ARG A 102 5.40 3.72 23.83
CA ARG A 102 4.82 3.92 25.15
C ARG A 102 4.66 5.41 25.46
N PRO A 103 3.63 5.81 26.23
CA PRO A 103 3.51 7.21 26.65
C PRO A 103 4.73 7.64 27.44
N LYS A 104 5.18 8.87 27.21
CA LYS A 104 6.32 9.47 27.92
C LYS A 104 7.64 8.71 27.73
N SER A 105 7.72 7.83 26.73
CA SER A 105 8.93 7.12 26.34
C SER A 105 9.35 7.55 24.93
N GLU A 106 10.62 7.90 24.74
CA GLU A 106 11.17 8.13 23.41
C GLU A 106 11.36 6.86 22.56
N PRO A 107 11.79 5.71 23.12
CA PRO A 107 11.99 4.53 22.31
C PRO A 107 10.67 3.97 21.78
N PHE A 108 10.76 3.38 20.60
CA PHE A 108 9.64 2.72 19.95
C PHE A 108 10.10 1.44 19.26
N LEU A 109 9.16 0.51 19.12
CA LEU A 109 9.32 -0.70 18.34
C LEU A 109 8.76 -0.48 16.95
N HIS A 110 9.49 -0.90 15.93
CA HIS A 110 9.09 -0.87 14.55
C HIS A 110 9.00 -2.30 14.00
N PHE A 111 7.84 -2.65 13.48
CA PHE A 111 7.57 -3.93 12.86
C PHE A 111 7.34 -3.72 11.36
N ASP A 112 7.98 -4.54 10.54
CA ASP A 112 7.65 -4.65 9.12
C ASP A 112 6.88 -5.94 8.90
N CYS A 113 5.66 -5.84 8.40
CA CYS A 113 4.69 -6.92 8.25
C CYS A 113 4.21 -7.02 6.80
N SER A 114 3.96 -8.23 6.30
CA SER A 114 3.15 -8.42 5.08
C SER A 114 1.78 -8.96 5.45
N VAL A 115 0.75 -8.36 4.87
CA VAL A 115 -0.64 -8.80 4.96
C VAL A 115 -0.98 -9.50 3.66
N PHE A 116 -1.56 -10.70 3.75
CA PHE A 116 -1.87 -11.55 2.61
C PHE A 116 -3.27 -12.13 2.76
N ALA A 117 -3.93 -12.41 1.64
CA ALA A 117 -5.19 -13.14 1.63
C ALA A 117 -4.95 -14.61 1.97
N ARG A 118 -5.86 -15.17 2.77
CA ARG A 118 -5.95 -16.59 3.07
C ARG A 118 -7.28 -17.09 2.54
N GLU A 119 -7.23 -17.97 1.55
CA GLU A 119 -8.42 -18.49 0.88
C GLU A 119 -9.47 -18.97 1.88
N GLY A 120 -10.71 -18.50 1.75
CA GLY A 120 -11.82 -18.87 2.62
C GLY A 120 -11.80 -18.30 4.05
N PHE A 121 -10.73 -17.60 4.48
CA PHE A 121 -10.57 -17.15 5.86
C PHE A 121 -10.29 -15.64 6.03
N GLY A 122 -10.33 -14.87 4.94
CA GLY A 122 -10.01 -13.42 4.96
C GLY A 122 -8.50 -13.18 4.85
N SER A 123 -8.00 -12.14 5.50
CA SER A 123 -6.58 -11.73 5.42
C SER A 123 -5.87 -11.93 6.76
N ASP A 124 -4.65 -12.44 6.71
CA ASP A 124 -3.75 -12.58 7.86
C ASP A 124 -2.45 -11.80 7.61
N PHE A 125 -1.59 -11.69 8.61
CA PHE A 125 -0.31 -11.03 8.51
C PHE A 125 0.83 -11.89 9.06
N ARG A 126 2.03 -11.59 8.55
CA ARG A 126 3.30 -12.13 9.02
C ARG A 126 4.29 -11.02 9.28
N ILE A 127 5.10 -11.19 10.33
CA ILE A 127 6.17 -10.27 10.67
C ILE A 127 7.41 -10.67 9.84
N ARG A 128 8.00 -9.69 9.16
CA ARG A 128 9.24 -9.85 8.36
C ARG A 128 10.47 -9.39 9.13
N SER A 129 10.34 -8.32 9.92
CA SER A 129 11.42 -7.84 10.79
C SER A 129 10.86 -7.04 11.96
N VAL A 130 11.65 -6.97 13.03
CA VAL A 130 11.38 -6.14 14.21
C VAL A 130 12.64 -5.39 14.56
N ALA A 131 12.52 -4.07 14.70
CA ALA A 131 13.61 -3.17 15.03
C ALA A 131 13.24 -2.34 16.27
N TYR A 132 14.25 -2.11 17.12
CA TYR A 132 14.15 -1.19 18.24
C TYR A 132 14.82 0.13 17.87
N HIS A 133 14.14 1.24 18.11
CA HIS A 133 14.67 2.58 17.89
C HIS A 133 14.65 3.36 19.20
N SER A 134 15.79 3.97 19.54
CA SER A 134 15.93 4.73 20.79
C SER A 134 15.21 6.08 20.76
N SER A 135 14.99 6.65 19.57
CA SER A 135 14.34 7.95 19.34
C SER A 135 13.94 8.09 17.86
N GLN A 136 13.12 9.09 17.49
CA GLN A 136 12.69 9.31 16.09
C GLN A 136 13.84 9.53 15.11
N GLY A 137 14.92 10.22 15.52
CA GLY A 137 16.13 10.39 14.69
C GLY A 137 16.93 9.10 14.45
N SER A 138 16.54 8.00 15.10
CA SER A 138 17.19 6.68 15.00
C SER A 138 16.77 5.87 13.76
N LEU A 139 15.89 6.40 12.91
CA LEU A 139 15.44 5.73 11.68
C LEU A 139 16.53 5.67 10.58
N GLU A 140 17.61 6.42 10.73
CA GLU A 140 18.74 6.42 9.81
C GLU A 140 19.41 5.04 9.63
N ALA A 141 20.10 4.87 8.51
CA ALA A 141 20.59 3.60 7.98
C ALA A 141 21.75 2.96 8.79
N SER A 142 22.26 3.61 9.83
CA SER A 142 23.47 3.20 10.56
C SER A 142 23.22 2.40 11.84
N LYS A 143 21.97 2.08 12.20
CA LYS A 143 21.64 1.35 13.44
C LYS A 143 21.13 -0.07 13.19
N TYR A 144 21.44 -0.95 14.14
CA TYR A 144 21.04 -2.36 14.15
C TYR A 144 19.54 -2.52 13.91
N ARG A 145 19.18 -3.28 12.87
CA ARG A 145 17.79 -3.50 12.41
C ARG A 145 17.12 -4.72 13.06
N GLY A 146 17.81 -5.38 14.00
CA GLY A 146 17.40 -6.69 14.51
C GLY A 146 18.02 -7.83 13.70
N PRO A 147 17.99 -9.06 14.24
CA PRO A 147 18.37 -10.26 13.51
C PRO A 147 17.32 -10.59 12.44
N GLU A 148 17.62 -11.54 11.57
CA GLU A 148 16.61 -12.08 10.66
C GLU A 148 15.48 -12.73 11.46
N PHE A 149 14.24 -12.23 11.29
CA PHE A 149 13.10 -12.66 12.10
C PHE A 149 12.86 -14.17 12.08
N ARG A 150 13.11 -14.81 10.93
CA ARG A 150 12.93 -16.25 10.73
C ARG A 150 13.86 -17.11 11.59
N THR A 151 14.98 -16.53 12.05
CA THR A 151 15.97 -17.23 12.88
C THR A 151 15.69 -17.09 14.38
N LEU A 152 14.69 -16.29 14.77
CA LEU A 152 14.26 -16.17 16.16
C LEU A 152 13.61 -17.46 16.66
N ASP A 153 13.64 -17.67 17.97
CA ASP A 153 12.90 -18.76 18.62
C ASP A 153 11.41 -18.73 18.22
N PRO A 154 10.80 -19.86 17.84
CA PRO A 154 9.40 -19.91 17.41
C PRO A 154 8.40 -19.37 18.46
N ASN A 155 8.66 -19.55 19.75
CA ASN A 155 7.79 -19.01 20.80
C ASN A 155 7.87 -17.49 20.83
N LEU A 156 9.07 -16.93 20.68
CA LEU A 156 9.24 -15.47 20.57
C LEU A 156 8.54 -14.91 19.34
N GLN A 157 8.63 -15.59 18.18
CA GLN A 157 7.90 -15.19 16.98
C GLN A 157 6.38 -15.18 17.22
N GLY A 158 5.85 -16.21 17.88
CA GLY A 158 4.44 -16.31 18.27
C GLY A 158 4.01 -15.18 19.21
N SER A 159 4.76 -14.95 20.29
CA SER A 159 4.46 -13.89 21.26
C SER A 159 4.52 -12.49 20.65
N LEU A 160 5.42 -12.23 19.68
CA LEU A 160 5.46 -10.95 18.96
C LEU A 160 4.23 -10.76 18.06
N LYS A 161 3.72 -11.84 17.45
CA LYS A 161 2.45 -11.80 16.70
C LYS A 161 1.27 -11.51 17.64
N GLU A 162 1.17 -12.23 18.75
CA GLU A 162 0.14 -12.02 19.78
C GLU A 162 0.18 -10.60 20.36
N TYR A 163 1.38 -10.06 20.57
CA TYR A 163 1.60 -8.68 21.03
C TYR A 163 0.97 -7.63 20.10
N LEU A 164 1.07 -7.83 18.77
CA LEU A 164 0.45 -6.95 17.79
C LEU A 164 -1.08 -7.18 17.71
N VAL A 165 -1.54 -8.42 17.78
CA VAL A 165 -2.98 -8.76 17.81
C VAL A 165 -3.67 -8.09 19.00
N ALA A 166 -3.07 -8.15 20.20
CA ALA A 166 -3.59 -7.50 21.40
C ALA A 166 -3.72 -5.97 21.27
N ARG A 167 -3.00 -5.35 20.33
CA ARG A 167 -3.08 -3.90 20.04
C ARG A 167 -4.09 -3.57 18.95
N GLY A 168 -4.75 -4.56 18.37
CA GLY A 168 -5.77 -4.39 17.33
C GLY A 168 -5.25 -4.66 15.92
N ILE A 169 -4.00 -5.14 15.76
CA ILE A 169 -3.51 -5.65 14.47
C ILE A 169 -4.07 -7.07 14.27
N GLY A 170 -5.37 -7.14 13.96
CA GLY A 170 -6.10 -8.39 13.79
C GLY A 170 -6.86 -8.45 12.47
N ALA A 171 -7.72 -9.47 12.33
CA ALA A 171 -8.44 -9.79 11.10
C ALA A 171 -9.23 -8.60 10.52
N GLU A 172 -9.84 -7.77 11.36
CA GLU A 172 -10.59 -6.58 10.93
C GLU A 172 -9.70 -5.59 10.17
N LEU A 173 -8.56 -5.20 10.78
CA LEU A 173 -7.61 -4.27 10.18
C LEU A 173 -6.95 -4.87 8.94
N THR A 174 -6.53 -6.14 8.99
CA THR A 174 -5.87 -6.79 7.85
C THR A 174 -6.83 -6.94 6.66
N ASN A 175 -8.09 -7.31 6.89
CA ASN A 175 -9.12 -7.38 5.85
C ASN A 175 -9.39 -6.00 5.24
N PHE A 176 -9.50 -4.97 6.09
CA PHE A 176 -9.66 -3.60 5.63
C PHE A 176 -8.49 -3.18 4.74
N LEU A 177 -7.26 -3.27 5.25
CA LEU A 177 -6.07 -2.86 4.51
C LEU A 177 -5.93 -3.58 3.17
N HIS A 178 -6.15 -4.90 3.16
CA HIS A 178 -6.09 -5.69 1.94
C HIS A 178 -7.13 -5.22 0.92
N LYS A 179 -8.41 -5.10 1.29
CA LYS A 179 -9.46 -4.68 0.35
C LYS A 179 -9.28 -3.22 -0.10
N HIS A 180 -9.01 -2.33 0.85
CA HIS A 180 -8.92 -0.89 0.61
C HIS A 180 -7.76 -0.53 -0.30
N LEU A 181 -6.58 -1.10 -0.07
CA LEU A 181 -5.40 -0.78 -0.88
C LEU A 181 -5.48 -1.35 -2.30
N HIS A 182 -6.12 -2.50 -2.49
CA HIS A 182 -6.40 -3.04 -3.84
C HIS A 182 -7.32 -2.11 -4.62
N LEU A 183 -8.40 -1.65 -3.98
CA LEU A 183 -9.31 -0.71 -4.61
C LEU A 183 -8.65 0.66 -4.87
N LYS A 184 -7.84 1.13 -3.93
CA LYS A 184 -7.09 2.38 -4.07
C LYS A 184 -6.17 2.33 -5.28
N GLU A 185 -5.42 1.24 -5.46
CA GLU A 185 -4.56 1.03 -6.63
C GLU A 185 -5.38 1.04 -7.93
N GLN A 186 -6.52 0.34 -7.97
CA GLN A 186 -7.40 0.33 -9.13
C GLN A 186 -7.90 1.74 -9.49
N ASN A 187 -8.34 2.52 -8.50
CA ASN A 187 -8.78 3.89 -8.73
C ASN A 187 -7.63 4.79 -9.20
N GLN A 188 -6.43 4.62 -8.65
CA GLN A 188 -5.23 5.34 -9.06
C GLN A 188 -4.85 4.99 -10.50
N TYR A 189 -4.96 3.72 -10.90
CA TYR A 189 -4.71 3.26 -12.24
C TYR A 189 -5.68 3.90 -13.25
N VAL A 190 -6.99 3.85 -12.99
CA VAL A 190 -8.00 4.48 -13.86
C VAL A 190 -7.77 5.99 -13.97
N ASN A 191 -7.49 6.67 -12.85
CA ASN A 191 -7.18 8.11 -12.86
C ASN A 191 -5.91 8.42 -13.67
N TRP A 192 -4.90 7.55 -13.60
CA TRP A 192 -3.67 7.69 -14.37
C TRP A 192 -3.92 7.52 -15.87
N LEU A 193 -4.73 6.53 -16.28
CA LEU A 193 -5.15 6.36 -17.68
C LEU A 193 -5.90 7.58 -18.19
N GLN A 194 -6.85 8.11 -17.42
CA GLN A 194 -7.61 9.32 -17.78
C GLN A 194 -6.71 10.55 -17.88
N MET A 195 -5.72 10.70 -16.99
CA MET A 195 -4.76 11.79 -17.07
C MET A 195 -3.93 11.70 -18.37
N MET A 196 -3.47 10.50 -18.75
CA MET A 196 -2.78 10.30 -20.02
C MET A 196 -3.67 10.60 -21.21
N GLU A 197 -4.92 10.10 -21.22
CA GLU A 197 -5.86 10.39 -22.30
C GLU A 197 -6.03 11.92 -22.48
N ASN A 198 -6.22 12.65 -21.37
CA ASN A 198 -6.36 14.10 -21.39
C ASN A 198 -5.09 14.84 -21.88
N LEU A 199 -3.91 14.31 -21.59
CA LEU A 199 -2.65 14.88 -22.09
C LEU A 199 -2.56 14.70 -23.61
N PHE A 200 -2.75 13.49 -24.11
CA PHE A 200 -2.63 13.21 -25.54
C PHE A 200 -3.78 13.79 -26.38
N ALA A 201 -4.99 13.93 -25.80
CA ALA A 201 -6.12 14.57 -26.47
C ALA A 201 -5.94 16.09 -26.67
N LYS A 202 -5.14 16.76 -25.82
CA LYS A 202 -4.86 18.20 -25.95
C LYS A 202 -3.80 18.54 -26.99
N ASP A 203 -2.97 17.55 -27.35
CA ASP A 203 -1.92 17.69 -28.36
C ASP A 203 -2.38 17.31 -29.79
N THR A 204 -3.68 17.00 -29.96
CA THR A 204 -4.32 16.69 -31.26
C THR A 204 -5.15 17.85 -31.77
#